data_AF-A0A0S4V6K3-F1
#
_entry.id   AF-A0A0S4V6K3-F1
#
_cell.length_a   1.000
_cell.length_b   1.000
_cell.length_c   1.000
_cell.angle_alpha   90.00
_cell.angle_beta   90.00
_cell.angle_gamma   90.00
#
_symmetry.space_group_name_H-M   'P 1'
#
loop_
_entity.id
_entity.type
_entity.pdbx_description
1 polymer ?
#
loop_
_entity_poly.entity_id
_entity_poly.type
_entity_poly.pdbx_seq_one_letter_code
_entity_poly.pdbx_strand_id
1 'polypeptide(L)' 'MAPPLPFVVIGKKWEDGQWQVFLGRNEETFVVKAGDTFDGRYRVDSIVPPSMTLIYLPLKARQTLTIGNME' A
#
# COMPACT_ATOMS: atom_id res chain seq x y z
N MET A 1 -8.05 17.84 1.07
CA MET A 1 -8.29 16.58 1.83
C MET A 1 -7.85 15.43 0.94
N ALA A 2 -7.13 14.43 1.46
CA ALA A 2 -6.76 13.27 0.65
C ALA A 2 -8.02 12.42 0.37
N PRO A 3 -8.20 11.87 -0.84
CA PRO A 3 -9.33 11.00 -1.14
C PRO A 3 -9.24 9.70 -0.31
N PRO A 4 -10.39 9.07 0.01
CA PRO A 4 -10.36 7.74 0.61
C PRO A 4 -9.60 6.77 -0.30
N LEU A 5 -8.77 5.92 0.30
CA LEU A 5 -7.98 4.95 -0.43
C LEU A 5 -8.92 4.02 -1.21
N PRO A 6 -8.86 3.99 -2.56
CA PRO A 6 -9.68 3.10 -3.37
C PRO A 6 -9.10 1.68 -3.43
N PHE A 7 -8.17 1.37 -2.53
CA PHE A 7 -7.41 0.13 -2.50
C PHE A 7 -7.89 -0.73 -1.34
N VAL A 8 -8.14 -2.00 -1.60
CA VAL A 8 -8.42 -3.02 -0.60
C VAL A 8 -7.23 -3.94 -0.47
N VAL A 9 -6.90 -4.34 0.75
CA VAL A 9 -5.80 -5.26 0.99
C VAL A 9 -6.35 -6.68 0.76
N ILE A 10 -5.91 -7.31 -0.32
CA ILE A 10 -6.29 -8.69 -0.65
C ILE A 10 -5.35 -9.67 0.08
N GLY A 11 -4.10 -9.27 0.29
CA GLY A 11 -3.13 -10.10 1.00
C GLY A 11 -1.82 -9.38 1.24
N LYS A 12 -0.94 -10.07 1.97
CA LYS A 12 0.45 -9.66 2.16
C LYS A 12 1.33 -10.89 2.18
N LYS A 13 2.55 -10.76 1.66
CA LYS A 13 3.55 -11.81 1.60
C LYS A 13 4.86 -11.26 2.10
N TRP A 14 5.60 -12.06 2.87
CA TRP A 14 6.97 -11.75 3.22
C TRP A 14 7.88 -12.50 2.25
N GLU A 15 8.63 -11.78 1.42
CA GLU A 15 9.54 -12.35 0.43
C GLU A 15 10.81 -11.50 0.36
N ASP A 16 11.97 -12.15 0.19
CA ASP A 16 13.26 -11.46 0.03
C ASP A 16 13.61 -10.48 1.18
N GLY A 17 13.14 -10.77 2.38
CA GLY A 17 13.33 -9.89 3.55
C GLY A 17 12.50 -8.59 3.52
N GLN A 18 11.48 -8.52 2.67
CA GLN A 18 10.59 -7.37 2.54
C GLN A 18 9.11 -7.80 2.57
N TRP A 19 8.24 -6.94 3.06
CA TRP A 19 6.79 -7.11 2.92
C TRP A 19 6.36 -6.70 1.50
N GLN A 20 5.61 -7.57 0.85
CA GLN A 20 4.83 -7.29 -0.34
C GLN A 20 3.35 -7.27 0.04
N VAL A 21 2.64 -6.23 -0.34
CA VAL A 21 1.19 -6.10 -0.09
C VAL A 21 0.47 -6.16 -1.44
N PHE A 22 -0.55 -7.01 -1.51
CA PHE A 22 -1.44 -7.17 -2.65
C PHE A 22 -2.64 -6.26 -2.43
N LEU A 23 -2.71 -5.20 -3.24
CA LEU A 23 -3.76 -4.21 -3.22
C LEU A 23 -4.70 -4.45 -4.41
N GLY A 24 -5.99 -4.64 -4.14
CA GLY A 24 -7.03 -4.67 -5.15
C GLY A 24 -7.64 -3.29 -5.36
N ARG A 25 -7.95 -2.94 -6.61
CA ARG A 25 -8.75 -1.76 -6.98
C ARG A 25 -9.68 -2.14 -8.12
N ASN A 26 -10.98 -2.27 -7.82
CA ASN A 26 -11.98 -2.78 -8.77
C ASN A 26 -11.54 -4.13 -9.36
N GLU A 27 -11.14 -4.16 -10.64
CA GLU A 27 -10.70 -5.37 -11.36
C GLU A 27 -9.17 -5.48 -11.46
N GLU A 28 -8.43 -4.50 -10.93
CA GLU A 28 -6.97 -4.43 -11.03
C GLU A 28 -6.31 -4.83 -9.70
N THR A 29 -5.19 -5.56 -9.78
CA THR A 29 -4.40 -5.97 -8.62
C THR A 29 -2.99 -5.40 -8.73
N PHE A 30 -2.55 -4.72 -7.67
CA PHE A 30 -1.22 -4.13 -7.54
C PHE A 30 -0.44 -4.87 -6.48
N VAL A 31 0.80 -5.23 -6.78
CA VAL A 31 1.73 -5.81 -5.82
C VAL A 31 2.78 -4.76 -5.50
N VAL A 32 2.83 -4.32 -4.25
CA VAL A 32 3.64 -3.18 -3.84
C VAL A 32 4.53 -3.53 -2.65
N LYS A 33 5.73 -2.98 -2.63
CA LYS A 33 6.72 -3.16 -1.56
C LYS A 33 7.23 -1.81 -1.07
N ALA A 34 7.93 -1.79 0.07
CA ALA A 34 8.50 -0.54 0.61
C ALA A 34 9.37 0.18 -0.44
N GLY A 35 9.10 1.47 -0.66
CA GLY A 35 9.79 2.30 -1.66
C GLY A 35 9.21 2.24 -3.08
N ASP A 36 8.33 1.28 -3.38
CA ASP A 36 7.75 1.06 -4.71
C ASP A 36 6.70 2.12 -5.07
N THR A 37 6.51 2.39 -6.35
CA THR A 37 5.55 3.40 -6.85
C THR A 37 4.60 2.75 -7.83
N PHE A 38 3.31 2.82 -7.54
CA PHE A 38 2.25 2.18 -8.29
C PHE A 38 1.13 3.17 -8.64
N ASP A 39 0.26 2.82 -9.59
CA ASP A 39 -0.83 3.68 -10.10
C ASP A 39 -0.32 5.02 -10.71
N GLY A 40 1.00 5.20 -10.83
CA GLY A 40 1.67 6.44 -11.25
C GLY A 40 1.50 7.62 -10.28
N ARG A 41 0.79 7.42 -9.16
CA ARG A 41 0.37 8.49 -8.24
C ARG A 41 0.59 8.13 -6.77
N TYR A 42 0.84 6.87 -6.46
CA TYR A 42 1.05 6.40 -5.09
C TYR A 42 2.43 5.80 -4.94
N ARG A 43 3.09 6.13 -3.83
CA ARG A 43 4.38 5.55 -3.45
C ARG A 43 4.26 4.91 -2.08
N VAL A 44 4.83 3.74 -1.91
CA VAL A 44 4.95 3.12 -0.59
C VAL A 44 6.09 3.76 0.17
N ASP A 45 5.80 4.35 1.31
CA ASP A 45 6.81 4.86 2.22
C ASP A 45 7.40 3.71 3.05
N SER A 46 6.54 3.04 3.82
CA SER A 46 6.92 1.99 4.76
C SER A 46 5.79 0.97 4.91
N ILE A 47 6.13 -0.31 5.03
CA ILE A 47 5.17 -1.39 5.27
C ILE A 47 5.50 -2.04 6.62
N VAL A 48 4.67 -1.79 7.63
CA VAL A 48 4.90 -2.25 9.01
C VAL A 48 3.58 -2.79 9.58
N PRO A 49 3.31 -4.10 9.45
CA PRO A 49 2.08 -4.70 9.94
C PRO A 49 1.79 -4.27 11.39
N PRO A 50 0.55 -3.84 11.70
CA PRO A 50 -0.65 -4.02 10.88
C PRO A 50 -0.97 -2.86 9.92
N SER A 51 -0.07 -1.91 9.74
CA SER A 51 -0.30 -0.69 8.97
C SER A 51 0.74 -0.46 7.87
N MET A 52 0.36 0.28 6.85
CA MET A 52 1.23 0.62 5.74
C MET A 52 1.09 2.10 5.46
N THR A 53 2.21 2.77 5.22
CA THR A 53 2.22 4.19 4.87
C THR A 53 2.43 4.35 3.36
N LEU A 54 1.51 5.08 2.75
CA LEU A 54 1.46 5.43 1.35
C LEU A 54 1.60 6.95 1.22
N ILE A 55 2.32 7.41 0.20
CA ILE A 55 2.43 8.81 -0.16
C ILE A 55 1.73 9.02 -1.49
N TYR A 56 0.72 9.89 -1.48
CA TYR A 56 0.08 10.35 -2.69
C TYR A 56 0.94 11.45 -3.32
N LEU A 57 1.66 11.11 -4.39
CA LEU A 57 2.64 11.99 -5.05
C LEU A 57 2.07 13.36 -5.47
N PRO A 58 0.86 13.46 -6.07
CA PRO A 58 0.32 14.74 -6.52
C PRO A 58 0.11 15.75 -5.38
N LEU A 59 -0.22 15.28 -4.18
CA LEU A 59 -0.47 16.14 -3.00
C LEU A 59 0.64 16.02 -1.94
N LYS A 60 1.64 15.17 -2.17
CA LYS A 60 2.63 14.74 -1.16
C LYS A 60 1.98 14.36 0.19
N ALA A 61 0.77 13.82 0.12
CA ALA A 61 -0.04 13.52 1.29
C ALA A 61 0.26 12.10 1.78
N ARG A 62 0.55 11.96 3.07
CA ARG A 62 0.70 10.66 3.73
C ARG A 62 -0.66 10.04 4.04
N GLN A 63 -0.81 8.78 3.72
CA GLN A 63 -2.02 7.98 3.87
C GLN A 63 -1.63 6.68 4.56
N THR A 64 -2.32 6.34 5.64
CA THR A 64 -2.10 5.09 6.35
C THR A 64 -3.19 4.11 5.94
N LEU A 65 -2.78 2.96 5.43
CA LEU A 65 -3.66 1.86 5.08
C LEU A 65 -3.46 0.73 6.10
N THR A 66 -4.56 0.26 6.69
CA THR A 66 -4.51 -0.91 7.56
C THR A 66 -4.43 -2.17 6.68
N ILE A 67 -3.32 -2.91 6.81
CA ILE A 67 -3.05 -4.17 6.09
C ILE A 67 -3.38 -5.41 6.94
N GLY A 68 -4.07 -5.21 8.06
CA GLY A 68 -4.47 -6.24 9.01
C GLY A 68 -3.31 -6.77 9.85
N ASN A 69 -3.65 -7.40 10.97
CA ASN A 69 -2.68 -8.06 11.85
C ASN A 69 -2.19 -9.37 11.21
N MET A 70 -1.08 -9.89 11.71
CA MET A 70 -0.66 -11.28 11.46
C MET A 70 -1.41 -12.11 12.50
N GLU A 71 -2.61 -12.58 12.19
CA GLU A 71 -3.30 -13.59 13.02
C GLU A 71 -3.17 -14.95 12.35
#